data_AF-A0A6A9SPF5-F1
#
_entry.id   AF-A0A6A9SPF5-F1
#
_cell.length_a   1.000
_cell.length_b   1.000
_cell.length_c   1.000
_cell.angle_alpha   90.00
_cell.angle_beta   90.00
_cell.angle_gamma   90.00
#
_symmetry.space_group_name_H-M   'P 1'
#
loop_
_entity.id
_entity.type
_entity.pdbx_description
1 polymer ?
#
loop_
_entity_poly.entity_id
_entity_poly.type
_entity_poly.pdbx_seq_one_letter_code
_entity_poly.pdbx_strand_id
1 'polypeptide(L)' 'MTTSSAPGKVYLFGEHAVVYGEPAVPCAIERRARVTVDP' A
#
# COMPACT_ATOMS: atom_id res chain seq x y z
N MET A 1 -22.69 -1.85 -9.96
CA MET A 1 -21.60 -0.92 -9.63
C MET A 1 -21.07 -1.23 -8.22
N THR A 2 -19.88 -1.81 -8.11
CA THR A 2 -19.21 -2.12 -6.82
C THR A 2 -17.94 -1.29 -6.72
N THR A 3 -17.73 -0.58 -5.61
CA THR A 3 -16.54 0.26 -5.40
C THR A 3 -15.70 -0.26 -4.24
N SER A 4 -14.38 -0.23 -4.39
CA SER A 4 -13.41 -0.56 -3.34
C SER A 4 -12.27 0.44 -3.30
N SER A 5 -11.58 0.53 -2.15
CA SER A 5 -10.42 1.41 -2.00
C SER A 5 -9.32 0.80 -1.14
N ALA A 6 -8.07 1.11 -1.47
CA ALA A 6 -6.89 0.74 -0.70
C ALA A 6 -6.02 1.98 -0.42
N PRO A 7 -5.41 2.11 0.77
CA PRO A 7 -4.45 3.17 1.03
C PRO A 7 -3.14 2.91 0.28
N GLY A 8 -2.46 3.97 -0.13
CA GLY A 8 -1.05 3.92 -0.47
C GLY A 8 -0.22 3.67 0.79
N LYS A 9 1.06 3.34 0.59
CA LYS A 9 2.02 3.20 1.69
C LYS A 9 3.34 3.88 1.37
N VAL A 10 4.09 4.20 2.41
CA VAL A 10 5.50 4.58 2.34
C VAL A 10 6.32 3.67 3.24
N TYR A 11 7.58 3.42 2.88
CA TYR A 11 8.54 2.77 3.79
C TYR A 11 9.22 3.85 4.62
N LEU A 12 9.11 3.78 5.95
CA LEU A 12 9.86 4.65 6.86
C LEU A 12 11.30 4.14 7.00
N PHE A 13 11.46 2.81 7.05
CA PHE A 13 12.76 2.13 7.14
C PHE A 13 12.73 0.77 6.44
N GLY A 14 13.89 0.31 5.99
CA GLY A 14 14.09 -1.08 5.54
C GLY A 14 13.63 -1.40 4.11
N GLU A 15 13.49 -0.41 3.23
CA GLU A 15 13.04 -0.64 1.85
C GLU A 15 13.95 -1.61 1.08
N HIS A 16 15.28 -1.47 1.24
CA HIS A 16 16.22 -2.41 0.63
C HIS A 16 16.39 -3.69 1.45
N ALA A 17 16.16 -3.64 2.77
CA ALA A 17 16.31 -4.79 3.67
C ALA A 17 15.26 -5.88 3.38
N VAL A 18 14.01 -5.48 3.10
CA VAL A 18 12.92 -6.43 2.81
C VAL A 18 13.17 -7.28 1.56
N VAL A 19 14.02 -6.80 0.64
CA VAL A 19 14.45 -7.56 -0.55
C VAL A 19 15.23 -8.82 -0.16
N TYR A 20 15.87 -8.81 1.02
CA TYR A 20 16.65 -9.92 1.55
C TYR A 20 15.89 -10.73 2.62
N GLY A 21 14.59 -10.50 2.81
CA GLY A 21 13.78 -11.19 3.81
C GLY A 21 13.81 -10.57 5.20
N GLU A 22 14.48 -9.44 5.38
CA GLU A 22 14.54 -8.73 6.65
C GLU A 22 13.32 -7.82 6.88
N PRO A 23 12.95 -7.49 8.13
CA PRO A 23 11.82 -6.63 8.42
C PRO A 23 11.97 -5.20 7.88
N ALA A 24 10.83 -4.55 7.65
CA ALA A 24 10.73 -3.14 7.28
C ALA A 24 9.58 -2.48 8.02
N VAL A 25 9.59 -1.15 8.10
CA VAL A 25 8.54 -0.36 8.79
C VAL A 25 7.75 0.44 7.76
N PRO A 26 6.65 -0.09 7.20
CA PRO A 26 5.77 0.65 6.32
C PRO A 26 4.71 1.44 7.12
N CYS A 27 4.19 2.51 6.53
CA CYS A 27 3.07 3.28 7.05
C CYS A 27 2.03 3.54 5.95
N ALA A 28 0.75 3.41 6.27
CA ALA A 28 -0.33 3.77 5.37
C ALA A 28 -0.45 5.30 5.25
N ILE A 29 -0.82 5.79 4.08
CA ILE A 29 -1.03 7.22 3.83
C ILE A 29 -2.42 7.48 3.24
N GLU A 30 -2.91 8.71 3.38
CA GLU A 30 -4.25 9.11 2.91
C GLU A 30 -4.39 9.25 1.39
N ARG A 31 -3.34 8.94 0.63
CA ARG A 31 -3.43 8.77 -0.83
C ARG A 31 -4.05 7.41 -1.11
N ARG A 32 -5.30 7.36 -1.59
CA ARG A 32 -6.04 6.11 -1.83
C ARG A 32 -6.17 5.77 -3.31
N ALA A 33 -5.96 4.51 -3.65
CA ALA A 33 -6.44 3.94 -4.90
C ALA A 33 -7.93 3.59 -4.73
N ARG A 34 -8.76 3.96 -5.72
CA ARG A 34 -10.19 3.63 -5.76
C ARG A 34 -10.50 2.95 -7.07
N VAL A 35 -11.26 1.86 -7.03
CA VAL A 35 -11.68 1.10 -8.20
C VAL A 35 -13.19 0.90 -8.12
N THR A 36 -13.87 1.16 -9.23
CA THR A 36 -15.30 0.89 -9.39
C THR A 36 -15.49 -0.03 -10.57
N VAL A 37 -16.32 -1.06 -10.37
CA VAL A 37 -16.67 -2.05 -11.39
C VAL A 37 -18.17 -1.94 -11.67
N ASP A 38 -18.51 -1.74 -12.94
CA ASP A 38 -19.87 -1.84 -13.45
C ASP A 38 -20.15 -3.25 -13.99
N PRO A 39 -21.44 -3.66 -14.10
CA PRO A 39 -21.81 -4.94 -14.68
C PRO A 39 -21.27 -5.17 -16.09
#